data_AF-A0A962TA20-F1
#
_entry.id   AF-A0A962TA20-F1
#
_cell.length_a   1.000
_cell.length_b   1.000
_cell.length_c   1.000
_cell.angle_alpha   90.00
_cell.angle_beta   90.00
_cell.angle_gamma   90.00
#
_symmetry.space_group_name_H-M   'P 1'
#
loop_
_entity.id
_entity.type
_entity.pdbx_description
1 polymer ?
#
loop_
_entity_poly.entity_id
_entity_poly.type
_entity_poly.pdbx_seq_one_letter_code
_entity_poly.pdbx_strand_id
1 'polypeptide(L)'
;MSLKGSQTEENLKAAFAGESQANRRYLYFAAKADVEGYNDVAAVFRSTAEGETGHAHGHLEYLEQCGDPATGMPFGGTSENLKTAIAGETHEYTDM
;
A
#
# COMPACT_ATOMS: atom_id res chain seq x y z
N MET A 1 5.39 23.98 7.65
CA MET A 1 6.42 23.27 6.84
C MET A 1 5.70 22.47 5.78
N SER A 2 6.25 22.38 4.56
CA SER A 2 5.68 21.53 3.49
C SER A 2 5.97 20.06 3.80
N LEU A 3 5.01 19.16 3.57
CA LEU A 3 5.25 17.72 3.67
C LEU A 3 6.19 17.24 2.55
N LYS A 4 6.00 17.76 1.34
CA LYS A 4 6.83 17.43 0.18
C LYS A 4 8.29 17.85 0.38
N GLY A 5 9.22 16.93 0.14
CA GLY A 5 10.66 17.04 0.35
C GLY A 5 11.12 16.83 1.79
N SER A 6 10.22 16.44 2.71
CA SER A 6 10.57 16.29 4.13
C SER A 6 10.94 14.85 4.50
N GLN A 7 11.64 14.68 5.63
CA GLN A 7 11.85 13.35 6.22
C GLN A 7 10.52 12.64 6.55
N THR A 8 9.47 13.40 6.87
CA THR A 8 8.15 12.84 7.14
C THR A 8 7.51 12.24 5.90
N GLU A 9 7.71 12.82 4.71
CA GLU A 9 7.25 12.21 3.46
C GLU A 9 7.92 10.85 3.24
N GLU A 10 9.25 10.77 3.40
CA GLU A 10 9.98 9.52 3.24
C GLU A 10 9.55 8.46 4.27
N ASN A 11 9.29 8.88 5.51
CA ASN A 11 8.75 7.99 6.53
C ASN A 11 7.35 7.47 6.17
N LEU A 12 6.48 8.31 5.59
CA LEU A 12 5.15 7.90 5.14
C LEU A 12 5.21 6.93 3.96
N LYS A 13 6.11 7.15 2.99
CA LYS A 13 6.35 6.21 1.89
C LYS A 13 6.82 4.85 2.41
N ALA A 14 7.78 4.85 3.34
CA ALA A 14 8.29 3.64 3.97
C ALA A 14 7.20 2.90 4.77
N ALA A 15 6.37 3.64 5.52
CA ALA A 15 5.24 3.07 6.25
C ALA A 15 4.20 2.46 5.29
N PHE A 16 3.78 3.20 4.25
CA PHE A 16 2.88 2.68 3.22
C PHE A 16 3.40 1.37 2.59
N ALA A 17 4.69 1.31 2.24
CA ALA A 17 5.31 0.11 1.70
C ALA A 17 5.32 -1.05 2.73
N GLY A 18 5.58 -0.76 4.00
CA GLY A 18 5.56 -1.72 5.09
C GLY A 18 4.17 -2.32 5.32
N GLU A 19 3.14 -1.47 5.42
CA GLU A 19 1.76 -1.90 5.62
C GLU A 19 1.21 -2.69 4.42
N SER A 20 1.60 -2.29 3.20
CA SER A 20 1.26 -3.02 1.97
C SER A 20 1.86 -4.44 1.97
N GLN A 21 3.11 -4.58 2.39
CA GLN A 21 3.77 -5.90 2.54
C GLN A 21 3.14 -6.72 3.66
N ALA A 22 2.80 -6.10 4.80
CA ALA A 22 2.16 -6.75 5.93
C ALA A 22 0.79 -7.34 5.53
N ASN A 23 -0.06 -6.53 4.88
CA ASN A 23 -1.35 -7.00 4.36
C ASN A 23 -1.21 -8.25 3.49
N ARG A 24 -0.33 -8.23 2.47
CA ARG A 24 -0.17 -9.37 1.56
C ARG A 24 0.39 -10.61 2.25
N ARG A 25 1.30 -10.44 3.21
CA ARG A 25 1.80 -11.55 4.04
C ARG A 25 0.70 -12.15 4.91
N TYR A 26 -0.11 -11.34 5.56
CA TYR A 26 -1.17 -11.84 6.46
C TYR A 26 -2.29 -12.55 5.70
N LEU A 27 -2.65 -12.08 4.50
CA LEU A 27 -3.57 -12.83 3.64
C LEU A 27 -2.99 -14.19 3.22
N TYR A 28 -1.69 -14.25 2.91
CA TYR A 28 -1.02 -15.52 2.62
C TYR A 28 -0.97 -16.45 3.84
N PHE A 29 -0.72 -15.91 5.04
CA PHE A 29 -0.74 -16.68 6.29
C PHE A 29 -2.13 -17.20 6.63
N ALA A 30 -3.18 -16.40 6.39
CA ALA A 30 -4.55 -16.84 6.53
C ALA A 30 -4.85 -18.06 5.66
N ALA A 31 -4.43 -18.03 4.38
CA ALA A 31 -4.62 -19.16 3.47
C ALA A 31 -3.88 -20.42 3.93
N LYS A 32 -2.72 -20.29 4.57
CA LYS A 32 -2.03 -21.44 5.19
C LYS A 32 -2.78 -21.96 6.41
N ALA A 33 -3.28 -21.08 7.27
CA ALA A 33 -4.08 -21.47 8.43
C ALA A 33 -5.38 -22.20 8.03
N ASP A 34 -6.03 -21.81 6.91
CA ASP A 34 -7.19 -22.56 6.39
C ASP A 34 -6.81 -24.00 6.00
N VAL A 35 -5.69 -24.19 5.29
CA VAL A 35 -5.22 -25.51 4.84
C VAL A 35 -4.88 -26.41 6.03
N GLU A 36 -4.35 -25.83 7.10
CA GLU A 36 -4.02 -26.54 8.34
C GLU A 36 -5.24 -26.79 9.25
N GLY A 37 -6.40 -26.22 8.92
CA GLY A 37 -7.65 -26.38 9.68
C GLY A 37 -7.82 -25.42 10.86
N TYR A 38 -6.99 -24.37 10.96
CA TYR A 38 -7.05 -23.36 12.01
C TYR A 38 -7.93 -22.18 11.62
N ASN A 39 -9.24 -22.41 11.53
CA ASN A 39 -10.21 -21.42 11.04
C ASN A 39 -10.19 -20.09 11.81
N ASP A 40 -10.12 -20.14 13.15
CA ASP A 40 -10.09 -18.92 13.97
C ASP A 40 -8.80 -18.11 13.76
N VAL A 41 -7.66 -18.80 13.58
CA VAL A 41 -6.38 -18.15 13.29
C VAL A 41 -6.41 -17.50 11.91
N ALA A 42 -7.00 -18.18 10.91
CA ALA A 42 -7.19 -17.61 9.60
C ALA A 42 -8.08 -16.36 9.62
N ALA A 43 -9.14 -16.37 10.43
CA ALA A 43 -10.01 -15.20 10.63
C ALA A 43 -9.25 -14.02 11.25
N VAL A 44 -8.42 -14.27 12.27
CA VAL A 44 -7.57 -13.24 12.88
C VAL A 44 -6.62 -12.64 11.85
N PHE A 45 -5.89 -13.47 11.08
CA PHE A 45 -4.98 -12.95 10.05
C PHE A 45 -5.67 -12.09 8.99
N ARG A 46 -6.87 -12.48 8.54
CA ARG A 46 -7.65 -11.67 7.60
C ARG A 46 -8.06 -10.34 8.20
N SER A 47 -8.57 -10.34 9.43
CA SER A 47 -8.95 -9.11 10.13
C SER A 47 -7.75 -8.19 10.36
N THR A 48 -6.58 -8.74 10.71
CA THR A 48 -5.35 -7.94 10.80
C THR A 48 -4.95 -7.36 9.44
N ALA A 49 -5.03 -8.13 8.35
CA ALA A 49 -4.76 -7.63 7.01
C ALA A 49 -5.70 -6.47 6.61
N GLU A 50 -6.98 -6.54 6.97
CA GLU A 50 -7.92 -5.42 6.79
C GLU A 50 -7.48 -4.18 7.58
N GLY A 51 -6.99 -4.36 8.80
CA GLY A 51 -6.36 -3.30 9.60
C GLY A 51 -5.19 -2.63 8.85
N GLU A 52 -4.26 -3.43 8.30
CA GLU A 52 -3.11 -2.88 7.57
C GLU A 52 -3.53 -2.19 6.26
N THR A 53 -4.67 -2.57 5.67
CA THR A 53 -5.26 -1.84 4.54
C THR A 53 -5.68 -0.44 4.99
N GLY A 54 -6.32 -0.32 6.15
CA GLY A 54 -6.69 0.95 6.75
C GLY A 54 -5.46 1.82 7.04
N HIS A 55 -4.39 1.25 7.61
CA HIS A 55 -3.13 1.97 7.85
C HIS A 55 -2.49 2.46 6.54
N ALA A 56 -2.38 1.59 5.54
CA ALA A 56 -1.82 1.94 4.23
C ALA A 56 -2.60 3.06 3.54
N HIS A 57 -3.94 2.99 3.54
CA HIS A 57 -4.79 4.04 2.97
C HIS A 57 -4.64 5.36 3.73
N GLY A 58 -4.58 5.33 5.06
CA GLY A 58 -4.34 6.53 5.86
C GLY A 58 -3.00 7.20 5.52
N HIS A 59 -1.94 6.42 5.26
CA HIS A 59 -0.67 6.98 4.78
C HIS A 59 -0.78 7.60 3.38
N LEU A 60 -1.53 6.98 2.45
CA LEU A 60 -1.78 7.54 1.13
C LEU A 60 -2.52 8.88 1.19
N GLU A 61 -3.52 9.02 2.06
CA GLU A 61 -4.25 10.29 2.22
C GLU A 61 -3.32 11.46 2.56
N TYR A 62 -2.31 11.24 3.41
CA TYR A 62 -1.30 12.27 3.70
C TYR A 62 -0.36 12.53 2.52
N LEU A 63 -0.04 11.50 1.74
CA LEU A 63 0.87 11.55 0.59
C LEU A 63 0.24 12.15 -0.67
N GLU A 64 -1.09 12.32 -0.73
CA GLU A 64 -1.80 12.88 -1.90
C GLU A 64 -1.21 14.22 -2.35
N GLN A 65 -0.87 15.09 -1.39
CA GLN A 65 -0.22 16.38 -1.65
C GLN A 65 1.24 16.30 -2.11
N CYS A 66 1.89 15.15 -1.95
CA CYS A 66 3.29 14.91 -2.32
C CYS A 66 3.40 14.25 -3.70
N GLY A 67 2.53 13.28 -3.98
CA GLY A 67 2.55 12.42 -5.16
C GLY A 67 2.54 10.94 -4.78
N ASP A 68 2.20 10.10 -5.75
CA ASP A 68 2.10 8.65 -5.62
C ASP A 68 3.45 8.10 -5.13
N PRO A 69 3.48 7.35 -4.02
CA PRO A 69 4.73 6.79 -3.49
C PRO A 69 5.48 5.88 -4.47
N ALA A 70 4.80 5.28 -5.45
CA ALA A 70 5.41 4.37 -6.43
C ALA A 70 6.02 5.12 -7.63
N THR A 71 5.37 6.18 -8.11
CA THR A 71 5.75 6.86 -9.37
C THR A 71 6.21 8.31 -9.19
N GLY A 72 5.86 8.93 -8.07
CA GLY A 72 6.01 10.37 -7.80
C GLY A 72 5.01 11.27 -8.55
N MET A 73 4.10 10.71 -9.35
CA MET A 73 3.09 11.48 -10.09
C MET A 73 1.93 11.92 -9.19
N PRO A 74 1.18 12.98 -9.54
CA PRO A 74 -0.05 13.32 -8.82
C PRO A 74 -1.06 12.16 -8.81
N PHE A 75 -1.77 12.01 -7.70
CA PHE A 75 -2.90 11.09 -7.52
C PHE A 75 -3.94 11.76 -6.61
N GLY A 76 -5.10 11.10 -6.43
CA GLY A 76 -6.26 11.61 -5.71
C GLY A 76 -7.51 11.50 -6.58
N GLY A 77 -7.61 12.37 -7.59
CA GLY A 77 -8.68 12.32 -8.57
C GLY A 77 -8.61 11.08 -9.47
N THR A 78 -9.75 10.51 -9.86
CA THR A 78 -9.79 9.26 -10.66
C THR A 78 -8.96 9.34 -11.95
N SER A 79 -8.93 10.49 -12.63
CA SER A 79 -8.10 10.66 -13.83
C SER A 79 -6.60 10.65 -13.52
N GLU A 80 -6.19 11.18 -12.37
CA GLU A 80 -4.79 11.19 -11.92
C GLU A 80 -4.37 9.79 -11.47
N ASN A 81 -5.23 9.11 -10.72
CA ASN A 81 -5.04 7.70 -10.32
C ASN A 81 -4.81 6.81 -11.54
N LEU A 82 -5.60 6.99 -12.60
CA LEU A 82 -5.43 6.24 -13.84
C LEU A 82 -4.10 6.54 -14.54
N LYS A 83 -3.66 7.81 -14.56
CA LYS A 83 -2.39 8.21 -15.19
C LYS A 83 -1.19 7.63 -14.45
N THR A 84 -1.18 7.73 -13.12
CA THR A 84 -0.08 7.18 -12.31
C THR A 84 -0.02 5.66 -12.41
N ALA A 85 -1.17 4.97 -12.40
CA ALA A 85 -1.22 3.52 -12.59
C ALA A 85 -0.64 3.11 -13.96
N ILE A 86 -1.05 3.77 -15.05
CA ILE A 86 -0.50 3.52 -16.38
C ILE A 86 1.01 3.73 -16.41
N ALA A 87 1.51 4.80 -15.78
CA ALA A 87 2.94 5.10 -15.74
C ALA A 87 3.73 4.04 -14.97
N GLY A 88 3.22 3.58 -13.82
CA GLY A 88 3.81 2.51 -13.03
C GLY A 88 3.92 1.23 -13.85
N GLU A 89 2.80 0.73 -14.36
CA GLU A 89 2.75 -0.49 -15.20
C GLU A 89 3.62 -0.36 -16.46
N THR A 90 3.70 0.85 -17.03
CA THR A 90 4.54 1.11 -18.21
C THR A 90 6.01 0.86 -17.91
N HIS A 91 6.48 1.42 -16.80
CA HIS A 91 7.86 1.25 -16.37
C HIS A 91 8.20 -0.23 -16.08
N GLU A 92 7.26 -0.98 -15.48
CA GLU A 92 7.47 -2.41 -15.21
C GLU A 92 7.63 -3.25 -16.49
N TYR A 93 6.94 -2.91 -17.59
CA TYR A 93 7.08 -3.67 -18.84
C TYR A 93 8.24 -3.23 -19.73
N THR A 94 8.73 -1.99 -19.61
CA THR A 94 9.81 -1.45 -20.46
C THR A 94 11.19 -1.57 -19.87
N ASP A 95 11.33 -1.38 -18.55
CA ASP A 95 12.64 -1.05 -17.95
C ASP A 95 13.07 -2.01 -16.81
N MET A 96 12.23 -2.96 -16.40
CA MET A 96 12.60 -4.05 -15.49
C MET A 96 13.05 -5.31 -16.26
#